data_AF-A0A7J7TZC5-F1
#
_entry.id   AF-A0A7J7TZC5-F1
#
_cell.length_a   1.000
_cell.length_b   1.000
_cell.length_c   1.000
_cell.angle_alpha   90.00
_cell.angle_beta   90.00
_cell.angle_gamma   90.00
#
_symmetry.space_group_name_H-M   'P 1'
#
loop_
_entity.id
_entity.type
_entity.pdbx_description
1 polymer ?
#
loop_
_entity_poly.entity_id
_entity_poly.type
_entity_poly.pdbx_seq_one_letter_code
_entity_poly.pdbx_strand_id
1 'polypeptide(L)'
;MTSPLCWAASTNALPTQDQIATSSKTKGNQAQAKRDHPRGKGAAQVWPPLHSKQGSVPASRRKSAVHTQVAELQRKIHLLEGDRKAFYESTQWNIKKNQETINQLREETRVLQLQLTALLQGDEKVVQAVIQEWKSEKPYLKNRTSQQVLEHLDHQLREKVNQLNALRHQVGLRQKCLEELQLQHNLRELEMAEAQDGNTEVAKTLRNLENRLEKARMKAEEAEHITNVYLQLKAYLQEESLRLENHLDSMEAEVVKTKHELEELHVVNQEALTAQDIAKNQLQYLEETVFRERKKRERYITECKKRAEERKLQNERMERKTQREHVLLQSDDTLQDSLRTKEEELLRRWSMYQMEVLFGKVKDATGVAESHAVVLRFLAQGDTFTQLETLKRENEQTLLRLKQEKQQLQRELEDLKYSGEATLMSEQKLLEELQERLKAEEQRRTEAQSQLEWVKRTMQTLKEGLEHLAGKLDQVTVDASRSVEKELDPGTGDYLLNLLGLVEEKLLKLQAQLESHNVPEMLRHIADREFYSSLEGKLPMYNTRLALPLASPKDKFFDEEETEDEHSHVVTRAELKIRSQKLIESRSRRRRRSRRS
;
A
#
# COMPACT_ATOMS: atom_id res chain seq x y z
N MET A 1 46.87 -26.46 30.90
CA MET A 1 45.87 -25.52 31.45
C MET A 1 44.50 -25.92 30.88
N THR A 2 43.76 -26.95 31.34
CA THR A 2 43.66 -27.64 32.64
C THR A 2 43.36 -26.72 33.82
N SER A 3 42.36 -26.94 34.67
CA SER A 3 41.20 -27.89 34.74
C SER A 3 40.46 -27.61 36.09
N PRO A 4 39.47 -28.41 36.54
CA PRO A 4 38.44 -29.21 35.84
C PRO A 4 37.10 -28.40 35.86
N LEU A 5 35.87 -28.79 36.28
CA LEU A 5 35.17 -29.98 36.82
C LEU A 5 33.70 -29.98 36.31
N CYS A 6 33.00 -31.11 36.43
CA CYS A 6 31.55 -31.28 36.23
C CYS A 6 30.97 -32.21 37.33
N TRP A 7 29.69 -32.61 37.18
CA TRP A 7 28.94 -33.63 37.95
C TRP A 7 28.34 -33.14 39.29
N ALA A 8 27.15 -33.60 39.73
CA ALA A 8 26.22 -34.59 39.15
C ALA A 8 24.75 -34.17 39.34
N ALA A 9 23.84 -34.75 38.56
CA ALA A 9 22.40 -34.68 38.76
C ALA A 9 21.77 -36.09 38.76
N SER A 10 20.80 -36.29 39.66
CA SER A 10 19.72 -37.30 39.68
C SER A 10 19.90 -38.63 38.94
N THR A 11 19.89 -39.73 39.70
CA THR A 11 19.25 -41.00 39.27
C THR A 11 18.31 -41.50 40.37
N ASN A 12 17.08 -41.86 39.98
CA ASN A 12 16.07 -42.43 40.88
C ASN A 12 16.19 -43.95 40.92
N ALA A 13 16.03 -44.54 42.11
CA ALA A 13 15.76 -45.98 42.28
C ALA A 13 14.79 -46.21 43.45
N LEU A 14 13.60 -46.72 43.13
CA LEU A 14 12.69 -47.45 44.03
C LEU A 14 13.27 -48.87 44.29
N PRO A 15 12.89 -49.63 45.35
CA PRO A 15 11.49 -49.98 45.60
C PRO A 15 11.05 -50.29 47.06
N THR A 16 9.80 -50.78 47.16
CA THR A 16 9.21 -51.65 48.21
C THR A 16 9.13 -51.15 49.66
N GLN A 17 7.92 -50.68 50.02
CA GLN A 17 6.98 -51.44 50.87
C GLN A 17 7.57 -52.44 51.89
N ASP A 18 7.30 -52.23 53.18
CA ASP A 18 6.56 -53.23 53.96
C ASP A 18 5.78 -52.62 55.17
N GLN A 19 4.94 -53.43 55.82
CA GLN A 19 3.96 -52.99 56.83
C GLN A 19 4.41 -53.14 58.30
N ILE A 20 3.71 -52.45 59.21
CA ILE A 20 4.03 -52.36 60.64
C ILE A 20 3.18 -53.35 61.47
N ALA A 21 3.83 -54.29 62.17
CA ALA A 21 3.40 -54.76 63.51
C ALA A 21 4.42 -55.72 64.18
N THR A 22 4.90 -55.40 65.39
CA THR A 22 4.70 -56.19 66.65
C THR A 22 5.66 -55.80 67.79
N SER A 23 5.31 -56.20 69.02
CA SER A 23 5.95 -55.94 70.32
C SER A 23 7.43 -56.38 70.45
N SER A 24 8.26 -55.86 71.37
CA SER A 24 8.08 -56.01 72.84
C SER A 24 9.26 -55.44 73.69
N LYS A 25 9.10 -55.51 75.03
CA LYS A 25 10.14 -55.50 76.11
C LYS A 25 10.84 -54.19 76.53
N THR A 26 10.17 -53.47 77.41
CA THR A 26 10.60 -53.18 78.81
C THR A 26 12.11 -53.18 79.19
N LYS A 27 12.66 -52.00 79.52
CA LYS A 27 13.55 -51.65 80.68
C LYS A 27 13.99 -50.18 80.52
N GLY A 28 14.29 -49.38 81.56
CA GLY A 28 14.14 -49.60 83.01
C GLY A 28 15.19 -48.83 83.83
N ASN A 29 14.79 -47.79 84.56
CA ASN A 29 15.64 -46.84 85.33
C ASN A 29 16.48 -45.87 84.44
N GLN A 30 17.08 -44.76 84.91
CA GLN A 30 17.47 -44.39 86.29
C GLN A 30 17.75 -42.86 86.47
N ALA A 31 17.30 -42.25 87.58
CA ALA A 31 17.89 -41.08 88.31
C ALA A 31 16.95 -40.73 89.50
N GLN A 32 17.31 -40.43 90.76
CA GLN A 32 18.44 -39.74 91.41
C GLN A 32 18.44 -38.20 91.25
N ALA A 33 18.72 -37.37 92.26
CA ALA A 33 18.83 -37.54 93.72
C ALA A 33 18.98 -36.16 94.43
N LYS A 34 18.86 -36.10 95.77
CA LYS A 34 19.80 -35.50 96.78
C LYS A 34 19.04 -35.22 98.10
N ARG A 35 19.46 -35.67 99.31
CA ARG A 35 20.68 -35.43 100.15
C ARG A 35 20.58 -34.10 100.94
N ASP A 36 21.00 -33.94 102.21
CA ASP A 36 21.70 -34.86 103.14
C ASP A 36 21.72 -34.41 104.65
N HIS A 37 21.69 -35.39 105.59
CA HIS A 37 22.40 -35.43 106.91
C HIS A 37 22.07 -34.37 108.02
N PRO A 38 22.55 -34.48 109.30
CA PRO A 38 23.39 -35.51 109.94
C PRO A 38 22.74 -36.31 111.13
N ARG A 39 23.41 -36.43 112.30
CA ARG A 39 23.75 -37.77 112.85
C ARG A 39 24.39 -37.83 114.27
N GLY A 40 23.75 -38.46 115.27
CA GLY A 40 24.36 -38.93 116.56
C GLY A 40 23.58 -38.55 117.84
N LYS A 41 23.85 -39.07 119.05
CA LYS A 41 24.60 -40.28 119.53
C LYS A 41 24.38 -40.45 121.07
N GLY A 42 24.22 -41.67 121.61
CA GLY A 42 24.15 -41.97 123.07
C GLY A 42 23.26 -43.19 123.38
N ALA A 43 23.77 -44.32 123.90
CA ALA A 43 24.05 -44.65 125.32
C ALA A 43 22.75 -44.87 126.14
N ALA A 44 22.32 -46.13 126.40
CA ALA A 44 22.76 -47.07 127.45
C ALA A 44 22.07 -46.80 128.83
N GLN A 45 21.78 -47.74 129.75
CA GLN A 45 22.11 -49.17 129.87
C GLN A 45 21.18 -49.91 130.91
N VAL A 46 21.43 -51.20 131.19
CA VAL A 46 21.06 -52.01 132.39
C VAL A 46 19.72 -52.79 132.43
N TRP A 47 19.84 -54.14 132.42
CA TRP A 47 19.03 -55.12 133.21
C TRP A 47 19.99 -55.70 134.31
N PRO A 48 19.78 -56.83 135.06
CA PRO A 48 18.62 -57.73 135.31
C PRO A 48 18.42 -58.03 136.85
N PRO A 49 18.47 -59.27 137.40
CA PRO A 49 17.48 -60.38 137.41
C PRO A 49 16.95 -60.74 138.84
N LEU A 50 16.16 -61.82 139.01
CA LEU A 50 16.57 -63.08 139.72
C LEU A 50 15.41 -64.05 140.11
N HIS A 51 15.54 -65.29 139.61
CA HIS A 51 15.32 -66.61 140.24
C HIS A 51 14.51 -66.82 141.56
N SER A 52 13.56 -67.77 141.47
CA SER A 52 13.27 -68.94 142.36
C SER A 52 13.12 -68.75 143.89
N LYS A 53 12.15 -69.41 144.55
CA LYS A 53 12.17 -70.87 144.86
C LYS A 53 10.82 -71.44 145.36
N GLN A 54 10.79 -72.78 145.41
CA GLN A 54 10.13 -73.74 146.32
C GLN A 54 9.23 -73.19 147.46
N GLY A 55 8.17 -73.87 147.91
CA GLY A 55 7.77 -75.26 147.60
C GLY A 55 6.53 -75.72 148.39
N SER A 56 6.38 -77.04 148.59
CA SER A 56 5.20 -77.68 149.19
C SER A 56 5.07 -77.51 150.72
N VAL A 57 3.82 -77.51 151.21
CA VAL A 57 3.31 -78.42 152.28
C VAL A 57 1.79 -78.20 152.48
N PRO A 58 0.99 -79.26 152.74
CA PRO A 58 -0.44 -79.14 153.06
C PRO A 58 -0.79 -79.34 154.55
N ALA A 59 -2.06 -79.05 154.86
CA ALA A 59 -2.89 -79.61 155.94
C ALA A 59 -2.84 -79.04 157.38
N SER A 60 -4.07 -78.89 157.93
CA SER A 60 -4.44 -78.38 159.27
C SER A 60 -4.22 -76.87 159.48
N ARG A 61 -5.04 -76.17 160.29
CA ARG A 61 -6.12 -76.59 161.21
C ARG A 61 -7.35 -75.67 161.05
N ARG A 62 -8.57 -76.21 161.25
CA ARG A 62 -9.85 -75.52 160.96
C ARG A 62 -10.11 -74.30 161.88
N LYS A 63 -10.97 -73.38 161.41
CA LYS A 63 -11.64 -72.27 162.13
C LYS A 63 -10.98 -70.86 162.16
N SER A 64 -10.44 -70.37 161.04
CA SER A 64 -10.15 -68.93 160.86
C SER A 64 -10.28 -68.38 159.42
N ALA A 65 -10.43 -69.25 158.41
CA ALA A 65 -10.19 -68.92 157.00
C ALA A 65 -11.18 -67.96 156.30
N VAL A 66 -12.33 -67.63 156.90
CA VAL A 66 -13.39 -66.86 156.22
C VAL A 66 -13.11 -65.34 156.24
N HIS A 67 -12.66 -64.79 157.36
CA HIS A 67 -12.46 -63.33 157.47
C HIS A 67 -11.25 -62.82 156.67
N THR A 68 -10.19 -63.62 156.52
CA THR A 68 -9.06 -63.27 155.64
C THR A 68 -9.48 -63.24 154.18
N GLN A 69 -10.27 -64.23 153.73
CA GLN A 69 -10.83 -64.27 152.37
C GLN A 69 -11.72 -63.05 152.06
N VAL A 70 -12.52 -62.58 153.02
CA VAL A 70 -13.32 -61.36 152.86
C VAL A 70 -12.43 -60.12 152.70
N ALA A 71 -11.37 -59.98 153.50
CA ALA A 71 -10.43 -58.85 153.38
C ALA A 71 -9.61 -58.88 152.08
N GLU A 72 -9.24 -60.07 151.60
CA GLU A 72 -8.59 -60.27 150.30
C GLU A 72 -9.54 -59.93 149.14
N LEU A 73 -10.81 -60.35 149.22
CA LEU A 73 -11.84 -59.98 148.25
C LEU A 73 -12.11 -58.47 148.24
N GLN A 74 -12.16 -57.80 149.39
CA GLN A 74 -12.31 -56.34 149.47
C GLN A 74 -11.13 -55.60 148.82
N ARG A 75 -9.88 -56.02 149.10
CA ARG A 75 -8.69 -55.48 148.40
C ARG A 75 -8.75 -55.73 146.89
N LYS A 76 -9.20 -56.91 146.47
CA LYS A 76 -9.34 -57.26 145.05
C LYS A 76 -10.45 -56.47 144.36
N ILE A 77 -11.54 -56.15 145.07
CA ILE A 77 -12.59 -55.25 144.59
C ILE A 77 -12.03 -53.84 144.41
N HIS A 78 -11.34 -53.26 145.40
CA HIS A 78 -10.72 -51.94 145.26
C HIS A 78 -9.64 -51.88 144.16
N LEU A 79 -8.90 -52.97 143.92
CA LEU A 79 -7.99 -53.07 142.78
C LEU A 79 -8.75 -53.06 141.45
N LEU A 80 -9.81 -53.86 141.32
CA LEU A 80 -10.68 -53.87 140.12
C LEU A 80 -11.46 -52.56 139.94
N GLU A 81 -11.76 -51.81 141.00
CA GLU A 81 -12.35 -50.47 140.94
C GLU A 81 -11.32 -49.42 140.53
N GLY A 82 -10.07 -49.55 141.00
CA GLY A 82 -8.93 -48.76 140.54
C GLY A 82 -8.64 -49.00 139.06
N ASP A 83 -8.58 -50.26 138.64
CA ASP A 83 -8.44 -50.65 137.23
C ASP A 83 -9.61 -50.11 136.41
N ARG A 84 -10.87 -50.28 136.85
CA ARG A 84 -12.04 -49.71 136.12
C ARG A 84 -11.98 -48.19 136.01
N LYS A 85 -11.48 -47.48 137.02
CA LYS A 85 -11.25 -46.02 136.93
C LYS A 85 -10.13 -45.69 135.95
N ALA A 86 -8.97 -46.33 136.04
CA ALA A 86 -7.85 -46.13 135.12
C ALA A 86 -8.22 -46.47 133.67
N PHE A 87 -8.99 -47.53 133.43
CA PHE A 87 -9.54 -47.85 132.10
C PHE A 87 -10.58 -46.83 131.63
N TYR A 88 -11.43 -46.31 132.51
CA TYR A 88 -12.40 -45.27 132.16
C TYR A 88 -11.72 -43.92 131.85
N GLU A 89 -10.74 -43.52 132.65
CA GLU A 89 -9.94 -42.31 132.45
C GLU A 89 -9.08 -42.42 131.19
N SER A 90 -8.45 -43.57 130.97
CA SER A 90 -7.71 -43.87 129.73
C SER A 90 -8.62 -43.88 128.50
N THR A 91 -9.81 -44.48 128.55
CA THR A 91 -10.74 -44.45 127.41
C THR A 91 -11.29 -43.05 127.17
N GLN A 92 -11.63 -42.27 128.21
CA GLN A 92 -12.03 -40.87 128.08
C GLN A 92 -10.91 -39.98 127.51
N TRP A 93 -9.66 -40.18 127.93
CA TRP A 93 -8.51 -39.47 127.39
C TRP A 93 -8.26 -39.83 125.92
N ASN A 94 -8.32 -41.12 125.57
CA ASN A 94 -8.22 -41.56 124.18
C ASN A 94 -9.39 -41.06 123.32
N ILE A 95 -10.62 -40.97 123.86
CA ILE A 95 -11.77 -40.36 123.17
C ILE A 95 -11.53 -38.87 122.90
N LYS A 96 -11.05 -38.11 123.88
CA LYS A 96 -10.70 -36.68 123.69
C LYS A 96 -9.58 -36.51 122.65
N LYS A 97 -8.50 -37.28 122.76
CA LYS A 97 -7.40 -37.28 121.79
C LYS A 97 -7.86 -37.65 120.38
N ASN A 98 -8.80 -38.60 120.24
CA ASN A 98 -9.39 -38.96 118.96
C ASN A 98 -10.35 -37.87 118.44
N GLN A 99 -11.04 -37.12 119.31
CA GLN A 99 -11.83 -35.95 118.90
C GLN A 99 -10.92 -34.81 118.41
N GLU A 100 -9.80 -34.58 119.09
CA GLU A 100 -8.78 -33.61 118.69
C GLU A 100 -8.17 -33.95 117.32
N THR A 101 -7.78 -35.20 117.08
CA THR A 101 -7.25 -35.61 115.76
C THR A 101 -8.33 -35.63 114.66
N ILE A 102 -9.58 -35.99 114.98
CA ILE A 102 -10.71 -35.87 114.02
C ILE A 102 -10.95 -34.41 113.64
N ASN A 103 -10.81 -33.46 114.56
CA ASN A 103 -10.95 -32.04 114.26
C ASN A 103 -9.76 -31.54 113.42
N GLN A 104 -8.52 -31.87 113.79
CA GLN A 104 -7.32 -31.56 112.98
C GLN A 104 -7.46 -32.06 111.53
N LEU A 105 -7.86 -33.33 111.33
CA LEU A 105 -8.09 -33.90 110.00
C LEU A 105 -9.24 -33.22 109.24
N ARG A 106 -10.24 -32.66 109.93
CA ARG A 106 -11.32 -31.87 109.31
C ARG A 106 -10.85 -30.47 108.91
N GLU A 107 -10.06 -29.81 109.75
CA GLU A 107 -9.37 -28.56 109.41
C GLU A 107 -8.49 -28.77 108.17
N GLU A 108 -7.65 -29.80 108.15
CA GLU A 108 -6.80 -30.18 107.01
C GLU A 108 -7.63 -30.47 105.75
N THR A 109 -8.69 -31.28 105.87
CA THR A 109 -9.61 -31.57 104.74
C THR A 109 -10.23 -30.28 104.19
N ARG A 110 -10.63 -29.35 105.05
CA ARG A 110 -11.20 -28.05 104.65
C ARG A 110 -10.16 -27.15 103.97
N VAL A 111 -8.93 -27.12 104.47
CA VAL A 111 -7.81 -26.38 103.85
C VAL A 111 -7.47 -26.97 102.48
N LEU A 112 -7.42 -28.29 102.34
CA LEU A 112 -7.18 -28.98 101.06
C LEU A 112 -8.31 -28.74 100.05
N GLN A 113 -9.58 -28.74 100.50
CA GLN A 113 -10.72 -28.35 99.65
C GLN A 113 -10.61 -26.90 99.16
N LEU A 114 -10.27 -25.96 100.05
CA LEU A 114 -10.05 -24.56 99.66
C LEU A 114 -8.90 -24.41 98.66
N GLN A 115 -7.77 -25.08 98.89
CA GLN A 115 -6.62 -25.12 97.96
C GLN A 115 -7.03 -25.70 96.60
N LEU A 116 -7.78 -26.80 96.56
CA LEU A 116 -8.27 -27.40 95.32
C LEU A 116 -9.20 -26.43 94.55
N THR A 117 -10.13 -25.76 95.23
CA THR A 117 -10.98 -24.74 94.57
C THR A 117 -10.20 -23.53 94.09
N ALA A 118 -9.14 -23.11 94.80
CA ALA A 118 -8.28 -22.01 94.40
C ALA A 118 -7.42 -22.35 93.17
N LEU A 119 -6.96 -23.60 93.05
CA LEU A 119 -6.24 -24.10 91.87
C LEU A 119 -7.15 -24.19 90.65
N LEU A 120 -8.35 -24.78 90.78
CA LEU A 120 -9.32 -24.89 89.67
C LEU A 120 -9.75 -23.51 89.15
N GLN A 121 -9.99 -22.55 90.05
CA GLN A 121 -10.23 -21.15 89.65
C GLN A 121 -8.98 -20.44 89.11
N GLY A 122 -7.78 -20.98 89.33
CA GLY A 122 -6.53 -20.42 88.81
C GLY A 122 -6.49 -20.52 87.28
N ASP A 123 -6.81 -21.70 86.74
CA ASP A 123 -6.89 -21.94 85.30
C ASP A 123 -7.95 -21.04 84.63
N GLU A 124 -9.12 -20.90 85.26
CA GLU A 124 -10.18 -19.98 84.79
C GLU A 124 -9.71 -18.52 84.74
N LYS A 125 -8.94 -18.07 85.75
CA LYS A 125 -8.40 -16.69 85.81
C LYS A 125 -7.32 -16.44 84.76
N VAL A 126 -6.46 -17.43 84.49
CA VAL A 126 -5.47 -17.35 83.39
C VAL A 126 -6.17 -17.28 82.03
N VAL A 127 -7.19 -18.12 81.80
CA VAL A 127 -8.00 -18.07 80.57
C VAL A 127 -8.70 -16.71 80.43
N GLN A 128 -9.27 -16.17 81.50
CA GLN A 128 -9.89 -14.83 81.48
C GLN A 128 -8.89 -13.70 81.23
N ALA A 129 -7.62 -13.83 81.66
CA ALA A 129 -6.57 -12.85 81.38
C ALA A 129 -6.19 -12.85 79.89
N VAL A 130 -5.94 -14.03 79.30
CA VAL A 130 -5.64 -14.15 77.85
C VAL A 130 -6.81 -13.65 77.02
N ILE A 131 -8.06 -14.02 77.36
CA ILE A 131 -9.26 -13.50 76.69
C ILE A 131 -9.40 -11.97 76.84
N GLN A 132 -8.86 -11.35 77.89
CA GLN A 132 -8.91 -9.89 78.07
C GLN A 132 -8.02 -9.12 77.07
N GLU A 133 -6.89 -9.69 76.65
CA GLU A 133 -6.01 -9.10 75.65
C GLU A 133 -6.62 -9.21 74.23
N TRP A 134 -7.27 -10.33 73.91
CA TRP A 134 -7.78 -10.69 72.58
C TRP A 134 -9.13 -10.02 72.26
N LYS A 135 -9.13 -8.69 72.14
CA LYS A 135 -10.34 -7.84 72.08
C LYS A 135 -11.40 -8.26 71.03
N SER A 136 -10.99 -8.76 69.87
CA SER A 136 -11.85 -9.19 68.76
C SER A 136 -12.54 -10.54 69.02
N GLU A 137 -11.86 -11.48 69.65
CA GLU A 137 -12.30 -12.89 69.75
C GLU A 137 -13.01 -13.23 71.06
N LYS A 138 -12.99 -12.30 72.03
CA LYS A 138 -13.80 -12.29 73.25
C LYS A 138 -15.19 -12.94 73.16
N PRO A 139 -16.07 -12.65 72.19
CA PRO A 139 -17.41 -13.27 72.16
C PRO A 139 -17.37 -14.79 71.92
N TYR A 140 -16.38 -15.33 71.21
CA TYR A 140 -16.32 -16.75 70.84
C TYR A 140 -15.67 -17.64 71.92
N LEU A 141 -14.90 -17.04 72.83
CA LEU A 141 -14.09 -17.75 73.83
C LEU A 141 -14.71 -17.76 75.25
N LYS A 142 -15.62 -16.82 75.55
CA LYS A 142 -16.17 -16.60 76.91
C LYS A 142 -16.88 -17.80 77.57
N ASN A 143 -17.41 -18.74 76.77
CA ASN A 143 -18.26 -19.84 77.26
C ASN A 143 -17.65 -21.23 76.96
N ARG A 144 -16.32 -21.32 76.75
CA ARG A 144 -15.63 -22.54 76.33
C ARG A 144 -14.58 -22.98 77.36
N THR A 145 -14.41 -24.28 77.54
CA THR A 145 -13.33 -24.86 78.35
C THR A 145 -11.98 -24.58 77.68
N SER A 146 -10.90 -24.49 78.47
CA SER A 146 -9.53 -24.21 77.98
C SER A 146 -9.10 -25.06 76.76
N GLN A 147 -9.45 -26.35 76.75
CA GLN A 147 -9.20 -27.26 75.62
C GLN A 147 -9.91 -26.81 74.34
N GLN A 148 -11.19 -26.44 74.41
CA GLN A 148 -11.98 -25.96 73.27
C GLN A 148 -11.53 -24.57 72.76
N VAL A 149 -10.89 -23.77 73.62
CA VAL A 149 -10.23 -22.53 73.21
C VAL A 149 -8.98 -22.86 72.40
N LEU A 150 -8.11 -23.75 72.90
CA LEU A 150 -6.91 -24.20 72.19
C LEU A 150 -7.25 -24.83 70.84
N GLU A 151 -8.21 -25.76 70.79
CA GLU A 151 -8.69 -26.39 69.55
C GLU A 151 -9.14 -25.35 68.52
N HIS A 152 -9.90 -24.33 68.94
CA HIS A 152 -10.37 -23.29 68.03
C HIS A 152 -9.22 -22.43 67.48
N LEU A 153 -8.25 -22.07 68.32
CA LEU A 153 -7.05 -21.33 67.89
C LEU A 153 -6.16 -22.18 66.97
N ASP A 154 -6.03 -23.48 67.24
CA ASP A 154 -5.35 -24.44 66.37
C ASP A 154 -6.03 -24.54 65.00
N HIS A 155 -7.37 -24.56 64.96
CA HIS A 155 -8.14 -24.52 63.72
C HIS A 155 -7.93 -23.22 62.94
N GLN A 156 -8.01 -22.05 63.60
CA GLN A 156 -7.70 -20.77 62.96
C GLN A 156 -6.25 -20.72 62.44
N LEU A 157 -5.27 -21.22 63.21
CA LEU A 157 -3.86 -21.26 62.80
C LEU A 157 -3.68 -22.17 61.57
N ARG A 158 -4.32 -23.34 61.53
CA ARG A 158 -4.32 -24.24 60.37
C ARG A 158 -4.96 -23.57 59.15
N GLU A 159 -6.07 -22.84 59.31
CA GLU A 159 -6.67 -22.04 58.23
C GLU A 159 -5.72 -20.94 57.72
N LYS A 160 -5.03 -20.22 58.62
CA LYS A 160 -4.05 -19.19 58.24
C LYS A 160 -2.82 -19.78 57.55
N VAL A 161 -2.32 -20.93 58.01
CA VAL A 161 -1.24 -21.67 57.35
C VAL A 161 -1.69 -22.16 55.96
N ASN A 162 -2.92 -22.64 55.81
CA ASN A 162 -3.47 -23.05 54.52
C ASN A 162 -3.64 -21.86 53.56
N GLN A 163 -4.14 -20.71 54.04
CA GLN A 163 -4.21 -19.46 53.27
C GLN A 163 -2.81 -19.00 52.82
N LEU A 164 -1.81 -19.06 53.70
CA LEU A 164 -0.42 -18.72 53.42
C LEU A 164 0.20 -19.68 52.38
N ASN A 165 -0.02 -20.99 52.52
CA ASN A 165 0.46 -21.99 51.57
C ASN A 165 -0.20 -21.86 50.18
N ALA A 166 -1.50 -21.55 50.12
CA ALA A 166 -2.19 -21.26 48.86
C ALA A 166 -1.63 -20.00 48.18
N LEU A 167 -1.37 -18.93 48.94
CA LEU A 167 -0.73 -17.71 48.42
C LEU A 167 0.71 -17.98 47.93
N ARG A 168 1.51 -18.76 48.67
CA ARG A 168 2.86 -19.21 48.22
C ARG A 168 2.78 -19.99 46.91
N HIS A 169 1.83 -20.90 46.76
CA HIS A 169 1.63 -21.65 45.52
C HIS A 169 1.28 -20.70 44.35
N GLN A 170 0.36 -19.75 44.55
CA GLN A 170 0.04 -18.76 43.53
C GLN A 170 1.22 -17.85 43.16
N VAL A 171 2.08 -17.48 44.12
CA VAL A 171 3.31 -16.71 43.84
C VAL A 171 4.29 -17.56 43.02
N GLY A 172 4.50 -18.82 43.38
CA GLY A 172 5.36 -19.74 42.62
C GLY A 172 4.86 -20.00 41.19
N LEU A 173 3.55 -20.06 40.97
CA LEU A 173 2.98 -20.11 39.61
C LEU A 173 3.26 -18.81 38.84
N ARG A 174 3.02 -17.64 39.44
CA ARG A 174 3.27 -16.34 38.80
C ARG A 174 4.75 -16.13 38.49
N GLN A 175 5.67 -16.62 39.34
CA GLN A 175 7.11 -16.60 39.09
C GLN A 175 7.49 -17.41 37.85
N LYS A 176 7.00 -18.65 37.73
CA LYS A 176 7.22 -19.47 36.53
C LYS A 176 6.69 -18.82 35.25
N CYS A 177 5.48 -18.26 35.28
CA CYS A 177 4.94 -17.58 34.10
C CYS A 177 5.73 -16.30 33.74
N LEU A 178 6.35 -15.62 34.72
CA LEU A 178 7.26 -14.50 34.46
C LEU A 178 8.60 -15.00 33.86
N GLU A 179 9.15 -16.10 34.37
CA GLU A 179 10.36 -16.74 33.81
C GLU A 179 10.12 -17.21 32.36
N GLU A 180 8.97 -17.83 32.09
CA GLU A 180 8.54 -18.25 30.75
C GLU A 180 8.37 -17.06 29.79
N LEU A 181 7.74 -15.96 30.25
CA LEU A 181 7.58 -14.74 29.44
C LEU A 181 8.90 -14.01 29.20
N GLN A 182 9.81 -13.99 30.18
CA GLN A 182 11.16 -13.44 30.02
C GLN A 182 11.97 -14.26 29.01
N LEU A 183 11.91 -15.59 29.06
CA LEU A 183 12.54 -16.44 28.05
C LEU A 183 11.97 -16.19 26.64
N GLN A 184 10.65 -16.06 26.49
CA GLN A 184 10.03 -15.71 25.21
C GLN A 184 10.45 -14.32 24.70
N HIS A 185 10.61 -13.34 25.59
CA HIS A 185 11.06 -12.00 25.23
C HIS A 185 12.52 -12.03 24.76
N ASN A 186 13.42 -12.66 25.53
CA ASN A 186 14.83 -12.78 25.20
C ASN A 186 15.06 -13.54 23.88
N LEU A 187 14.27 -14.59 23.62
CA LEU A 187 14.32 -15.33 22.35
C LEU A 187 13.92 -14.42 21.17
N ARG A 188 12.85 -13.63 21.30
CA ARG A 188 12.46 -12.66 20.25
C ARG A 188 13.49 -11.56 20.03
N GLU A 189 14.18 -11.11 21.08
CA GLU A 189 15.27 -10.13 20.94
C GLU A 189 16.44 -10.73 20.15
N LEU A 190 16.78 -12.00 20.38
CA LEU A 190 17.78 -12.73 19.59
C LEU A 190 17.34 -12.95 18.14
N GLU A 191 16.09 -13.39 17.90
CA GLU A 191 15.51 -13.53 16.55
C GLU A 191 15.54 -12.20 15.78
N MET A 192 15.21 -11.08 16.44
CA MET A 192 15.25 -9.75 15.84
C MET A 192 16.68 -9.24 15.61
N ALA A 193 17.65 -9.64 16.43
CA ALA A 193 19.07 -9.36 16.21
C ALA A 193 19.61 -10.17 15.02
N GLU A 194 19.33 -11.47 14.94
CA GLU A 194 19.71 -12.33 13.81
C GLU A 194 19.08 -11.88 12.48
N ALA A 195 17.85 -11.33 12.52
CA ALA A 195 17.19 -10.73 11.36
C ALA A 195 17.81 -9.38 10.94
N GLN A 196 18.34 -8.59 11.89
CA GLN A 196 19.08 -7.36 11.60
C GLN A 196 20.52 -7.65 11.13
N ASP A 197 21.09 -8.79 11.53
CA ASP A 197 22.37 -9.30 11.04
C ASP A 197 22.27 -9.74 9.58
N GLY A 198 22.31 -8.76 8.67
CA GLY A 198 22.37 -8.91 7.21
C GLY A 198 23.62 -9.63 6.67
N ASN A 199 24.32 -10.37 7.54
CA ASN A 199 25.39 -11.31 7.27
C ASN A 199 24.91 -12.78 7.22
N THR A 200 23.67 -13.09 7.62
CA THR A 200 23.09 -14.43 7.46
C THR A 200 23.18 -14.91 5.99
N GLU A 201 23.33 -16.23 5.80
CA GLU A 201 23.39 -16.81 4.44
C GLU A 201 22.08 -16.58 3.66
N VAL A 202 20.96 -16.47 4.37
CA VAL A 202 19.65 -16.10 3.82
C VAL A 202 19.66 -14.66 3.28
N ALA A 203 20.16 -13.68 4.04
CA ALA A 203 20.29 -12.30 3.54
C ALA A 203 21.25 -12.20 2.34
N LYS A 204 22.31 -13.02 2.30
CA LYS A 204 23.23 -13.11 1.17
C LYS A 204 22.59 -13.77 -0.06
N THR A 205 21.77 -14.81 0.11
CA THR A 205 21.05 -15.42 -1.04
C THR A 205 19.92 -14.53 -1.53
N LEU A 206 19.18 -13.84 -0.65
CA LEU A 206 18.18 -12.83 -1.00
C LEU A 206 18.78 -11.74 -1.90
N ARG A 207 19.84 -11.04 -1.44
CA ARG A 207 20.55 -10.02 -2.23
C ARG A 207 21.06 -10.55 -3.57
N ASN A 208 21.51 -11.80 -3.62
CA ASN A 208 21.94 -12.43 -4.88
C ASN A 208 20.78 -12.74 -5.83
N LEU A 209 19.59 -13.05 -5.33
CA LEU A 209 18.38 -13.24 -6.13
C LEU A 209 17.82 -11.90 -6.62
N GLU A 210 17.78 -10.87 -5.78
CA GLU A 210 17.42 -9.49 -6.13
C GLU A 210 18.32 -8.97 -7.25
N ASN A 211 19.65 -9.05 -7.07
CA ASN A 211 20.64 -8.67 -8.10
C ASN A 211 20.50 -9.47 -9.41
N ARG A 212 20.00 -10.71 -9.38
CA ARG A 212 19.75 -11.52 -10.58
C ARG A 212 18.43 -11.12 -11.26
N LEU A 213 17.41 -10.81 -10.48
CA LEU A 213 16.09 -10.38 -10.94
C LEU A 213 16.18 -8.99 -11.59
N GLU A 214 16.89 -8.05 -10.98
CA GLU A 214 17.16 -6.73 -11.55
C GLU A 214 17.97 -6.84 -12.86
N LYS A 215 19.02 -7.67 -12.90
CA LYS A 215 19.76 -7.98 -14.14
C LYS A 215 18.93 -8.72 -15.19
N ALA A 216 17.82 -9.35 -14.82
CA ALA A 216 16.87 -9.94 -15.76
C ALA A 216 15.88 -8.89 -16.30
N ARG A 217 15.42 -7.94 -15.45
CA ARG A 217 14.60 -6.79 -15.85
C ARG A 217 15.34 -5.88 -16.82
N MET A 218 16.55 -5.43 -16.47
CA MET A 218 17.37 -4.59 -17.37
C MET A 218 17.55 -5.23 -18.75
N LYS A 219 17.79 -6.55 -18.81
CA LYS A 219 17.91 -7.29 -20.08
C LYS A 219 16.59 -7.43 -20.85
N ALA A 220 15.45 -7.50 -20.15
CA ALA A 220 14.13 -7.50 -20.78
C ALA A 220 13.83 -6.12 -21.37
N GLU A 221 14.09 -5.05 -20.62
CA GLU A 221 13.94 -3.66 -21.05
C GLU A 221 14.89 -3.32 -22.23
N GLU A 222 16.14 -3.78 -22.18
CA GLU A 222 17.09 -3.71 -23.31
C GLU A 222 16.57 -4.48 -24.54
N ALA A 223 16.02 -5.69 -24.35
CA ALA A 223 15.47 -6.50 -25.45
C ALA A 223 14.18 -5.88 -26.03
N GLU A 224 13.32 -5.29 -25.21
CA GLU A 224 12.16 -4.52 -25.64
C GLU A 224 12.57 -3.26 -26.40
N HIS A 225 13.60 -2.53 -25.95
CA HIS A 225 14.15 -1.40 -26.69
C HIS A 225 14.71 -1.82 -28.05
N ILE A 226 15.53 -2.86 -28.09
CA ILE A 226 16.12 -3.41 -29.32
C ILE A 226 15.05 -3.91 -30.29
N THR A 227 14.05 -4.65 -29.81
CA THR A 227 12.94 -5.13 -30.67
C THR A 227 12.06 -4.00 -31.17
N ASN A 228 11.78 -2.97 -30.37
CA ASN A 228 11.08 -1.77 -30.83
C ASN A 228 11.87 -1.03 -31.92
N VAL A 229 13.19 -0.91 -31.81
CA VAL A 229 14.05 -0.34 -32.88
C VAL A 229 14.00 -1.20 -34.16
N TYR A 230 14.05 -2.53 -34.05
CA TYR A 230 13.89 -3.40 -35.22
C TYR A 230 12.49 -3.35 -35.84
N LEU A 231 11.43 -3.17 -35.05
CA LEU A 231 10.06 -2.99 -35.56
C LEU A 231 9.91 -1.65 -36.28
N GLN A 232 10.50 -0.56 -35.76
CA GLN A 232 10.54 0.73 -36.44
C GLN A 232 11.32 0.64 -37.75
N LEU A 233 12.54 0.06 -37.74
CA LEU A 233 13.35 -0.15 -38.94
C LEU A 233 12.61 -0.99 -39.99
N LYS A 234 11.91 -2.06 -39.56
CA LYS A 234 11.06 -2.85 -40.45
C LYS A 234 9.93 -2.01 -41.05
N ALA A 235 9.24 -1.18 -40.27
CA ALA A 235 8.19 -0.31 -40.78
C ALA A 235 8.73 0.69 -41.82
N TYR A 236 9.86 1.36 -41.55
CA TYR A 236 10.51 2.24 -42.52
C TYR A 236 10.90 1.51 -43.81
N LEU A 237 11.48 0.31 -43.73
CA LEU A 237 11.83 -0.50 -44.91
C LEU A 237 10.59 -0.97 -45.70
N GLN A 238 9.45 -1.21 -45.03
CA GLN A 238 8.18 -1.56 -45.70
C GLN A 238 7.54 -0.35 -46.37
N GLU A 239 7.64 0.85 -45.80
CA GLU A 239 7.25 2.08 -46.50
C GLU A 239 8.19 2.38 -47.68
N GLU A 240 9.49 2.15 -47.52
CA GLU A 240 10.50 2.39 -48.55
C GLU A 240 10.33 1.43 -49.74
N SER A 241 10.06 0.14 -49.51
CA SER A 241 9.76 -0.79 -50.61
C SER A 241 8.54 -0.36 -51.42
N LEU A 242 7.46 0.07 -50.75
CA LEU A 242 6.25 0.58 -51.42
C LEU A 242 6.54 1.89 -52.20
N ARG A 243 7.38 2.79 -51.66
CA ARG A 243 7.81 4.01 -52.37
C ARG A 243 8.67 3.68 -53.60
N LEU A 244 9.54 2.68 -53.51
CA LEU A 244 10.39 2.24 -54.61
C LEU A 244 9.58 1.59 -55.74
N GLU A 245 8.57 0.78 -55.43
CA GLU A 245 7.62 0.22 -56.41
C GLU A 245 6.89 1.35 -57.17
N ASN A 246 6.27 2.30 -56.46
CA ASN A 246 5.60 3.44 -57.08
C ASN A 246 6.56 4.32 -57.92
N HIS A 247 7.82 4.45 -57.52
CA HIS A 247 8.81 5.17 -58.31
C HIS A 247 9.22 4.40 -59.57
N LEU A 248 9.38 3.08 -59.49
CA LEU A 248 9.66 2.22 -60.63
C LEU A 248 8.52 2.29 -61.66
N ASP A 249 7.27 2.17 -61.23
CA ASP A 249 6.08 2.35 -62.08
C ASP A 249 6.08 3.72 -62.79
N SER A 250 6.47 4.79 -62.07
CA SER A 250 6.56 6.14 -62.66
C SER A 250 7.63 6.24 -63.74
N MET A 251 8.81 5.63 -63.53
CA MET A 251 9.89 5.58 -64.53
C MET A 251 9.53 4.70 -65.72
N GLU A 252 8.87 3.56 -65.50
CA GLU A 252 8.40 2.70 -66.60
C GLU A 252 7.36 3.43 -67.46
N ALA A 253 6.44 4.17 -66.84
CA ALA A 253 5.48 5.02 -67.56
C ALA A 253 6.16 6.13 -68.38
N GLU A 254 7.25 6.73 -67.89
CA GLU A 254 8.05 7.70 -68.65
C GLU A 254 8.85 7.05 -69.80
N VAL A 255 9.40 5.85 -69.58
CA VAL A 255 10.06 5.06 -70.62
C VAL A 255 9.08 4.60 -71.70
N VAL A 256 7.82 4.31 -71.37
CA VAL A 256 6.77 3.99 -72.35
C VAL A 256 6.36 5.22 -73.16
N LYS A 257 6.15 6.39 -72.51
CA LYS A 257 5.85 7.66 -73.21
C LYS A 257 6.97 8.04 -74.19
N THR A 258 8.22 8.08 -73.73
CA THR A 258 9.36 8.46 -74.56
C THR A 258 9.66 7.49 -75.70
N LYS A 259 9.33 6.19 -75.54
CA LYS A 259 9.31 5.24 -76.67
C LYS A 259 8.24 5.59 -77.71
N HIS A 260 7.03 5.92 -77.26
CA HIS A 260 5.93 6.27 -78.17
C HIS A 260 6.20 7.58 -78.91
N GLU A 261 6.69 8.61 -78.21
CA GLU A 261 7.19 9.87 -78.81
C GLU A 261 8.28 9.62 -79.86
N LEU A 262 9.18 8.65 -79.61
CA LEU A 262 10.23 8.27 -80.56
C LEU A 262 9.67 7.50 -81.77
N GLU A 263 8.64 6.67 -81.59
CA GLU A 263 7.90 6.01 -82.68
C GLU A 263 7.17 7.02 -83.56
N GLU A 264 6.47 8.00 -82.96
CA GLU A 264 5.82 9.11 -83.67
C GLU A 264 6.84 9.94 -84.47
N LEU A 265 7.96 10.34 -83.84
CA LEU A 265 9.04 11.05 -84.51
C LEU A 265 9.68 10.22 -85.64
N HIS A 266 9.73 8.89 -85.52
CA HIS A 266 10.22 8.00 -86.57
C HIS A 266 9.27 7.96 -87.77
N VAL A 267 7.95 7.94 -87.55
CA VAL A 267 6.95 8.06 -88.62
C VAL A 267 7.07 9.42 -89.32
N VAL A 268 7.12 10.53 -88.58
CA VAL A 268 7.30 11.88 -89.16
C VAL A 268 8.61 12.00 -89.95
N ASN A 269 9.68 11.34 -89.52
CA ASN A 269 10.94 11.29 -90.26
C ASN A 269 10.82 10.46 -91.55
N GLN A 270 10.10 9.33 -91.54
CA GLN A 270 9.80 8.56 -92.75
C GLN A 270 8.92 9.35 -93.75
N GLU A 271 7.95 10.12 -93.27
CA GLU A 271 7.16 11.04 -94.09
C GLU A 271 8.03 12.16 -94.67
N ALA A 272 8.93 12.75 -93.88
CA ALA A 272 9.87 13.77 -94.37
C ALA A 272 10.85 13.23 -95.41
N LEU A 273 11.37 12.00 -95.24
CA LEU A 273 12.25 11.34 -96.21
C LEU A 273 11.52 10.99 -97.51
N THR A 274 10.32 10.41 -97.43
CA THR A 274 9.51 10.09 -98.62
C THR A 274 9.07 11.35 -99.35
N ALA A 275 8.69 12.42 -98.65
CA ALA A 275 8.42 13.72 -99.25
C ALA A 275 9.67 14.32 -99.93
N GLN A 276 10.85 14.19 -99.31
CA GLN A 276 12.11 14.62 -99.92
C GLN A 276 12.43 13.84 -101.21
N ASP A 277 12.24 12.52 -101.22
CA ASP A 277 12.50 11.71 -102.41
C ASP A 277 11.46 11.92 -103.51
N ILE A 278 10.18 12.16 -103.17
CA ILE A 278 9.17 12.64 -104.12
C ILE A 278 9.61 13.96 -104.74
N ALA A 279 10.08 14.93 -103.95
CA ALA A 279 10.56 16.21 -104.44
C ALA A 279 11.81 16.08 -105.33
N LYS A 280 12.77 15.21 -104.99
CA LYS A 280 13.94 14.89 -105.86
C LYS A 280 13.48 14.30 -107.19
N ASN A 281 12.56 13.34 -107.18
CA ASN A 281 12.07 12.67 -108.38
C ASN A 281 11.28 13.63 -109.29
N GLN A 282 10.47 14.52 -108.70
CA GLN A 282 9.80 15.61 -109.43
C GLN A 282 10.81 16.59 -110.03
N LEU A 283 11.83 17.00 -109.28
CA LEU A 283 12.90 17.89 -109.78
C LEU A 283 13.65 17.24 -110.95
N GLN A 284 14.09 15.99 -110.84
CA GLN A 284 14.77 15.26 -111.92
C GLN A 284 13.89 15.16 -113.17
N TYR A 285 12.60 14.85 -113.02
CA TYR A 285 11.67 14.83 -114.16
C TYR A 285 11.54 16.21 -114.84
N LEU A 286 11.46 17.29 -114.05
CA LEU A 286 11.43 18.66 -114.58
C LEU A 286 12.75 19.04 -115.27
N GLU A 287 13.90 18.70 -114.69
CA GLU A 287 15.22 18.91 -115.31
C GLU A 287 15.36 18.14 -116.63
N GLU A 288 14.93 16.87 -116.67
CA GLU A 288 14.92 16.09 -117.91
C GLU A 288 13.99 16.70 -118.98
N THR A 289 12.79 17.15 -118.61
CA THR A 289 11.86 17.77 -119.58
C THR A 289 12.41 19.10 -120.10
N VAL A 290 12.97 19.94 -119.23
CA VAL A 290 13.66 21.18 -119.62
C VAL A 290 14.86 20.89 -120.52
N PHE A 291 15.66 19.85 -120.23
CA PHE A 291 16.77 19.43 -121.10
C PHE A 291 16.29 18.89 -122.46
N ARG A 292 15.24 18.07 -122.49
CA ARG A 292 14.60 17.57 -123.73
C ARG A 292 14.08 18.74 -124.58
N GLU A 293 13.36 19.70 -123.98
CA GLU A 293 12.86 20.89 -124.67
C GLU A 293 13.97 21.81 -125.14
N ARG A 294 15.00 22.05 -124.32
CA ARG A 294 16.20 22.79 -124.73
C ARG A 294 16.86 22.14 -125.96
N LYS A 295 17.02 20.80 -125.95
CA LYS A 295 17.61 20.05 -127.06
C LYS A 295 16.73 20.05 -128.32
N LYS A 296 15.40 20.10 -128.20
CA LYS A 296 14.47 20.37 -129.32
C LYS A 296 14.66 21.78 -129.87
N ARG A 297 14.73 22.79 -129.01
CA ARG A 297 14.93 24.21 -129.39
C ARG A 297 16.28 24.42 -130.06
N GLU A 298 17.36 23.82 -129.56
CA GLU A 298 18.70 23.88 -130.16
C GLU A 298 18.76 23.20 -131.55
N ARG A 299 18.05 22.08 -131.74
CA ARG A 299 17.84 21.47 -133.07
C ARG A 299 17.09 22.42 -134.00
N TYR A 300 15.96 22.97 -133.57
CA TYR A 300 15.17 23.91 -134.38
C TYR A 300 15.97 25.17 -134.76
N ILE A 301 16.73 25.74 -133.82
CA ILE A 301 17.62 26.88 -134.05
C ILE A 301 18.74 26.53 -135.04
N THR A 302 19.36 25.35 -134.93
CA THR A 302 20.41 24.93 -135.88
C THR A 302 19.86 24.62 -137.27
N GLU A 303 18.65 24.07 -137.40
CA GLU A 303 17.97 23.99 -138.69
C GLU A 303 17.61 25.36 -139.27
N CYS A 304 17.12 26.30 -138.44
CA CYS A 304 16.82 27.65 -138.89
C CYS A 304 18.08 28.40 -139.33
N LYS A 305 19.21 28.20 -138.64
CA LYS A 305 20.53 28.70 -139.07
C LYS A 305 20.94 28.10 -140.41
N LYS A 306 20.85 26.77 -140.59
CA LYS A 306 21.11 26.12 -141.89
C LYS A 306 20.23 26.67 -143.01
N ARG A 307 18.91 26.79 -142.80
CA ARG A 307 17.99 27.38 -143.79
C ARG A 307 18.30 28.86 -144.07
N ALA A 308 18.79 29.60 -143.08
CA ALA A 308 19.25 30.99 -143.26
C ALA A 308 20.60 31.08 -144.00
N GLU A 309 21.53 30.14 -143.75
CA GLU A 309 22.82 30.01 -144.45
C GLU A 309 22.62 29.53 -145.89
N GLU A 310 21.72 28.58 -146.14
CA GLU A 310 21.27 28.15 -147.46
C GLU A 310 20.62 29.30 -148.23
N ARG A 311 19.71 30.05 -147.59
CA ARG A 311 19.13 31.28 -148.16
C ARG A 311 20.17 32.38 -148.35
N LYS A 312 21.20 32.50 -147.50
CA LYS A 312 22.31 33.45 -147.68
C LYS A 312 23.19 33.02 -148.85
N LEU A 313 23.47 31.73 -149.03
CA LEU A 313 24.22 31.22 -150.18
C LEU A 313 23.39 31.31 -151.48
N GLN A 314 22.07 31.14 -151.42
CA GLN A 314 21.17 31.42 -152.53
C GLN A 314 21.14 32.92 -152.83
N ASN A 315 20.99 33.79 -151.83
CA ASN A 315 21.01 35.24 -152.01
C ASN A 315 22.36 35.73 -152.50
N GLU A 316 23.50 35.21 -152.05
CA GLU A 316 24.80 35.55 -152.61
C GLU A 316 24.97 35.03 -154.05
N ARG A 317 24.38 33.88 -154.41
CA ARG A 317 24.33 33.38 -155.80
C ARG A 317 23.37 34.20 -156.66
N MET A 318 22.33 34.79 -156.06
CA MET A 318 21.40 35.70 -156.72
C MET A 318 22.01 37.09 -156.85
N GLU A 319 22.58 37.71 -155.83
CA GLU A 319 23.35 38.97 -155.88
C GLU A 319 24.48 38.91 -156.93
N ARG A 320 25.21 37.78 -157.02
CA ARG A 320 26.19 37.52 -158.09
C ARG A 320 25.57 37.39 -159.52
N LYS A 321 24.24 37.52 -159.63
CA LYS A 321 23.44 37.60 -160.88
C LYS A 321 22.52 38.85 -160.95
N THR A 322 22.15 39.43 -159.80
CA THR A 322 21.18 40.52 -159.61
C THR A 322 21.83 41.75 -158.96
N GLN A 323 23.10 42.00 -159.30
CA GLN A 323 23.63 43.36 -159.42
C GLN A 323 23.13 44.06 -160.71
N ARG A 324 22.14 43.47 -161.38
CA ARG A 324 21.33 44.08 -162.43
C ARG A 324 19.85 43.77 -162.20
N GLU A 325 19.06 44.83 -162.38
CA GLU A 325 17.61 44.88 -162.64
C GLU A 325 16.62 44.62 -161.49
N HIS A 326 15.49 45.35 -161.59
CA HIS A 326 14.28 45.41 -160.75
C HIS A 326 14.46 45.84 -159.28
N VAL A 327 14.00 47.03 -158.83
CA VAL A 327 13.13 48.07 -159.43
C VAL A 327 11.68 47.63 -159.75
N LEU A 328 10.76 48.12 -158.91
CA LEU A 328 9.32 48.38 -159.11
C LEU A 328 8.45 47.31 -159.81
N LEU A 329 7.40 46.87 -159.11
CA LEU A 329 6.03 47.29 -159.46
C LEU A 329 5.04 47.07 -158.30
N GLN A 330 3.98 47.88 -158.28
CA GLN A 330 2.80 47.76 -157.40
C GLN A 330 1.65 47.07 -158.16
N SER A 331 0.64 46.58 -157.43
CA SER A 331 -0.75 46.55 -157.94
C SER A 331 -1.76 46.41 -156.80
N ASP A 332 -2.59 47.44 -156.60
CA ASP A 332 -3.89 47.40 -155.92
C ASP A 332 -4.99 46.93 -156.93
N ASP A 333 -6.27 46.66 -156.58
CA ASP A 333 -6.95 46.65 -155.27
C ASP A 333 -7.67 45.28 -155.04
N THR A 334 -8.98 44.99 -155.21
CA THR A 334 -10.17 45.81 -155.54
C THR A 334 -11.47 45.23 -154.96
N LEU A 335 -12.15 45.98 -154.07
CA LEU A 335 -13.54 45.79 -153.56
C LEU A 335 -13.86 44.56 -152.69
N GLN A 336 -15.02 44.45 -152.00
CA GLN A 336 -15.78 45.40 -151.13
C GLN A 336 -17.00 44.64 -150.56
N ASP A 337 -17.07 44.39 -149.24
CA ASP A 337 -18.38 44.07 -148.61
C ASP A 337 -18.42 44.28 -147.08
N SER A 338 -19.64 44.33 -146.53
CA SER A 338 -20.03 44.35 -145.12
C SER A 338 -19.50 45.54 -144.28
N LEU A 339 -20.33 46.58 -144.15
CA LEU A 339 -20.10 47.72 -143.24
C LEU A 339 -20.80 47.58 -141.87
N ARG A 340 -21.76 46.66 -141.70
CA ARG A 340 -22.49 46.47 -140.42
C ARG A 340 -21.81 45.52 -139.44
N THR A 341 -21.13 44.49 -139.93
CA THR A 341 -20.25 43.62 -139.12
C THR A 341 -19.18 44.42 -138.39
N LYS A 342 -18.63 45.47 -139.03
CA LYS A 342 -17.55 46.29 -138.48
C LYS A 342 -17.93 47.05 -137.21
N GLU A 343 -19.15 47.55 -137.08
CA GLU A 343 -19.60 48.24 -135.85
C GLU A 343 -19.78 47.26 -134.68
N GLU A 344 -20.39 46.09 -134.94
CA GLU A 344 -20.49 45.03 -133.94
C GLU A 344 -19.12 44.45 -133.55
N GLU A 345 -18.22 44.27 -134.51
CA GLU A 345 -16.84 43.84 -134.25
C GLU A 345 -16.04 44.88 -133.47
N LEU A 346 -16.20 46.18 -133.76
CA LEU A 346 -15.54 47.24 -133.00
C LEU A 346 -16.09 47.32 -131.56
N LEU A 347 -17.40 47.18 -131.36
CA LEU A 347 -17.99 47.09 -130.02
C LEU A 347 -17.52 45.84 -129.26
N ARG A 348 -17.43 44.67 -129.92
CA ARG A 348 -16.87 43.45 -129.33
C ARG A 348 -15.38 43.58 -129.00
N ARG A 349 -14.57 44.14 -129.90
CA ARG A 349 -13.13 44.40 -129.67
C ARG A 349 -12.91 45.43 -128.57
N TRP A 350 -13.73 46.47 -128.49
CA TRP A 350 -13.68 47.46 -127.41
C TRP A 350 -14.06 46.85 -126.05
N SER A 351 -15.12 46.03 -126.01
CA SER A 351 -15.52 45.28 -124.82
C SER A 351 -14.44 44.28 -124.38
N MET A 352 -13.83 43.55 -125.33
CA MET A 352 -12.68 42.68 -125.06
C MET A 352 -11.49 43.46 -124.49
N TYR A 353 -11.12 44.58 -125.11
CA TYR A 353 -10.03 45.44 -124.63
C TYR A 353 -10.31 45.99 -123.23
N GLN A 354 -11.54 46.44 -122.94
CA GLN A 354 -11.93 46.85 -121.59
C GLN A 354 -11.83 45.69 -120.59
N MET A 355 -12.23 44.47 -120.98
CA MET A 355 -12.06 43.27 -120.16
C MET A 355 -10.59 42.90 -119.93
N GLU A 356 -9.73 42.99 -120.95
CA GLU A 356 -8.28 42.76 -120.81
C GLU A 356 -7.63 43.79 -119.89
N VAL A 357 -7.98 45.07 -120.00
CA VAL A 357 -7.48 46.13 -119.11
C VAL A 357 -7.96 45.95 -117.66
N LEU A 358 -9.19 45.46 -117.46
CA LEU A 358 -9.70 45.13 -116.12
C LEU A 358 -9.02 43.89 -115.54
N PHE A 359 -8.92 42.80 -116.30
CA PHE A 359 -8.22 41.59 -115.86
C PHE A 359 -6.71 41.80 -115.66
N GLY A 360 -6.07 42.70 -116.43
CA GLY A 360 -4.68 43.11 -116.23
C GLY A 360 -4.48 43.70 -114.83
N LYS A 361 -5.30 44.68 -114.44
CA LYS A 361 -5.25 45.26 -113.09
C LYS A 361 -5.47 44.21 -111.98
N VAL A 362 -6.34 43.22 -112.21
CA VAL A 362 -6.56 42.13 -111.24
C VAL A 362 -5.37 41.16 -111.20
N LYS A 363 -4.75 40.83 -112.34
CA LYS A 363 -3.50 40.05 -112.41
C LYS A 363 -2.37 40.73 -111.65
N ASP A 364 -2.18 42.03 -111.87
CA ASP A 364 -1.14 42.84 -111.22
C ASP A 364 -1.35 42.88 -109.70
N ALA A 365 -2.61 43.09 -109.25
CA ALA A 365 -2.97 43.12 -107.84
C ALA A 365 -2.90 41.73 -107.15
N THR A 366 -3.02 40.62 -107.89
CA THR A 366 -2.95 39.26 -107.34
C THR A 366 -1.61 38.55 -107.57
N GLY A 367 -0.69 39.16 -108.32
CA GLY A 367 0.60 38.60 -108.69
C GLY A 367 0.49 37.31 -109.52
N VAL A 368 -0.41 37.28 -110.51
CA VAL A 368 -0.71 36.09 -111.33
C VAL A 368 -0.56 36.39 -112.82
N ALA A 369 0.24 35.58 -113.54
CA ALA A 369 0.50 35.79 -114.97
C ALA A 369 -0.70 35.50 -115.90
N GLU A 370 -1.63 34.64 -115.49
CA GLU A 370 -2.69 34.09 -116.35
C GLU A 370 -4.10 34.19 -115.74
N SER A 371 -5.08 34.58 -116.55
CA SER A 371 -6.39 35.04 -116.05
C SER A 371 -7.21 33.93 -115.38
N HIS A 372 -7.03 32.67 -115.79
CA HIS A 372 -7.69 31.53 -115.16
C HIS A 372 -7.09 31.19 -113.79
N ALA A 373 -5.78 31.39 -113.60
CA ALA A 373 -5.11 31.12 -112.34
C ALA A 373 -5.49 32.13 -111.23
N VAL A 374 -5.96 33.33 -111.61
CA VAL A 374 -6.61 34.28 -110.68
C VAL A 374 -7.86 33.66 -110.07
N VAL A 375 -8.75 33.11 -110.90
CA VAL A 375 -10.00 32.47 -110.46
C VAL A 375 -9.73 31.27 -109.55
N LEU A 376 -8.75 30.43 -109.91
CA LEU A 376 -8.35 29.28 -109.09
C LEU A 376 -7.78 29.70 -107.73
N ARG A 377 -6.99 30.78 -107.65
CA ARG A 377 -6.55 31.36 -106.38
C ARG A 377 -7.73 31.86 -105.54
N PHE A 378 -8.68 32.59 -106.12
CA PHE A 378 -9.85 33.07 -105.36
C PHE A 378 -10.72 31.94 -104.81
N LEU A 379 -10.91 30.85 -105.56
CA LEU A 379 -11.65 29.67 -105.08
C LEU A 379 -10.92 28.99 -103.91
N ALA A 380 -9.63 28.65 -104.08
CA ALA A 380 -8.84 28.03 -103.02
C ALA A 380 -8.66 28.94 -101.78
N GLN A 381 -8.63 30.26 -101.97
CA GLN A 381 -8.63 31.25 -100.89
C GLN A 381 -9.98 31.32 -100.17
N GLY A 382 -11.09 31.12 -100.88
CA GLY A 382 -12.41 30.96 -100.28
C GLY A 382 -12.49 29.70 -99.41
N ASP A 383 -12.09 28.55 -99.95
CA ASP A 383 -12.11 27.28 -99.22
C ASP A 383 -11.25 27.36 -97.94
N THR A 384 -9.99 27.80 -98.06
CA THR A 384 -9.09 27.97 -96.91
C THR A 384 -9.56 29.05 -95.92
N PHE A 385 -10.21 30.12 -96.37
CA PHE A 385 -10.85 31.09 -95.48
C PHE A 385 -11.98 30.44 -94.67
N THR A 386 -12.87 29.65 -95.29
CA THR A 386 -13.94 28.97 -94.55
C THR A 386 -13.42 27.96 -93.53
N GLN A 387 -12.35 27.22 -93.86
CA GLN A 387 -11.67 26.31 -92.93
C GLN A 387 -11.02 27.05 -91.75
N LEU A 388 -10.38 28.19 -92.00
CA LEU A 388 -9.84 29.04 -90.94
C LEU A 388 -10.95 29.64 -90.07
N GLU A 389 -12.11 29.98 -90.63
CA GLU A 389 -13.26 30.41 -89.83
C GLU A 389 -13.90 29.27 -89.01
N THR A 390 -13.99 28.03 -89.51
CA THR A 390 -14.48 26.90 -88.69
C THR A 390 -13.52 26.60 -87.56
N LEU A 391 -12.22 26.49 -87.84
CA LEU A 391 -11.18 26.31 -86.81
C LEU A 391 -11.19 27.46 -85.79
N LYS A 392 -11.42 28.70 -86.22
CA LYS A 392 -11.60 29.84 -85.30
C LYS A 392 -12.83 29.65 -84.39
N ARG A 393 -13.99 29.33 -84.96
CA ARG A 393 -15.24 29.12 -84.18
C ARG A 393 -15.10 27.96 -83.20
N GLU A 394 -14.42 26.89 -83.59
CA GLU A 394 -14.12 25.72 -82.75
C GLU A 394 -13.19 26.10 -81.60
N ASN A 395 -12.10 26.82 -81.87
CA ASN A 395 -11.20 27.33 -80.82
C ASN A 395 -11.87 28.35 -79.89
N GLU A 396 -12.78 29.19 -80.40
CA GLU A 396 -13.60 30.08 -79.56
C GLU A 396 -14.55 29.28 -78.65
N GLN A 397 -15.13 28.17 -79.13
CA GLN A 397 -15.96 27.28 -78.32
C GLN A 397 -15.17 26.49 -77.27
N THR A 398 -14.02 25.90 -77.62
CA THR A 398 -13.19 25.16 -76.64
C THR A 398 -12.65 26.11 -75.57
N LEU A 399 -12.22 27.31 -75.94
CA LEU A 399 -11.78 28.36 -75.02
C LEU A 399 -12.90 28.86 -74.09
N LEU A 400 -14.17 28.84 -74.53
CA LEU A 400 -15.31 29.09 -73.67
C LEU A 400 -15.60 27.94 -72.70
N ARG A 401 -15.54 26.67 -73.15
CA ARG A 401 -15.71 25.49 -72.29
C ARG A 401 -14.63 25.43 -71.21
N LEU A 402 -13.35 25.53 -71.59
CA LEU A 402 -12.21 25.57 -70.67
C LEU A 402 -12.29 26.72 -69.65
N LYS A 403 -12.89 27.87 -70.01
CA LYS A 403 -13.17 28.97 -69.07
C LYS A 403 -14.29 28.63 -68.07
N GLN A 404 -15.31 27.90 -68.49
CA GLN A 404 -16.40 27.45 -67.62
C GLN A 404 -15.92 26.35 -66.67
N GLU A 405 -15.23 25.34 -67.20
CA GLU A 405 -14.58 24.26 -66.43
C GLU A 405 -13.60 24.83 -65.40
N LYS A 406 -12.74 25.79 -65.80
CA LYS A 406 -11.87 26.51 -64.85
C LYS A 406 -12.68 27.20 -63.74
N GLN A 407 -13.79 27.87 -64.06
CA GLN A 407 -14.63 28.53 -63.04
C GLN A 407 -15.37 27.54 -62.14
N GLN A 408 -15.69 26.33 -62.61
CA GLN A 408 -16.27 25.26 -61.81
C GLN A 408 -15.21 24.72 -60.84
N LEU A 409 -14.06 24.28 -61.36
CA LEU A 409 -12.93 23.77 -60.56
C LEU A 409 -12.40 24.80 -59.55
N GLN A 410 -12.44 26.09 -59.86
CA GLN A 410 -12.08 27.15 -58.90
C GLN A 410 -13.08 27.22 -57.73
N ARG A 411 -14.40 27.12 -57.99
CA ARG A 411 -15.41 27.09 -56.92
C ARG A 411 -15.31 25.81 -56.09
N GLU A 412 -15.19 24.66 -56.73
CA GLU A 412 -15.01 23.37 -56.03
C GLU A 412 -13.76 23.39 -55.13
N LEU A 413 -12.68 24.03 -55.57
CA LEU A 413 -11.44 24.20 -54.79
C LEU A 413 -11.57 25.26 -53.67
N GLU A 414 -12.41 26.29 -53.84
CA GLU A 414 -12.76 27.24 -52.77
C GLU A 414 -13.67 26.58 -51.73
N ASP A 415 -14.72 25.89 -52.16
CA ASP A 415 -15.66 25.12 -51.34
C ASP A 415 -14.92 24.04 -50.53
N LEU A 416 -14.03 23.25 -51.15
CA LEU A 416 -13.24 22.22 -50.46
C LEU A 416 -12.26 22.80 -49.42
N LYS A 417 -11.65 23.95 -49.68
CA LYS A 417 -10.80 24.64 -48.69
C LYS A 417 -11.61 25.09 -47.48
N TYR A 418 -12.66 25.87 -47.71
CA TYR A 418 -13.42 26.48 -46.62
C TYR A 418 -14.30 25.46 -45.89
N SER A 419 -14.78 24.41 -46.55
CA SER A 419 -15.46 23.29 -45.88
C SER A 419 -14.50 22.43 -45.07
N GLY A 420 -13.31 22.10 -45.59
CA GLY A 420 -12.29 21.33 -44.87
C GLY A 420 -11.75 22.07 -43.64
N GLU A 421 -11.48 23.37 -43.76
CA GLU A 421 -11.13 24.20 -42.60
C GLU A 421 -12.28 24.29 -41.59
N ALA A 422 -13.54 24.43 -42.05
CA ALA A 422 -14.70 24.48 -41.16
C ALA A 422 -14.97 23.14 -40.44
N THR A 423 -14.83 21.99 -41.11
CA THR A 423 -14.99 20.68 -40.46
C THR A 423 -13.88 20.45 -39.44
N LEU A 424 -12.61 20.68 -39.80
CA LEU A 424 -11.48 20.54 -38.86
C LEU A 424 -11.63 21.44 -37.63
N MET A 425 -12.05 22.70 -37.80
CA MET A 425 -12.32 23.62 -36.68
C MET A 425 -13.56 23.22 -35.85
N SER A 426 -14.49 22.44 -36.40
CA SER A 426 -15.63 21.89 -35.65
C SER A 426 -15.25 20.61 -34.88
N GLU A 427 -14.42 19.76 -35.47
CA GLU A 427 -13.88 18.55 -34.85
C GLU A 427 -12.93 18.89 -33.69
N GLN A 428 -12.06 19.89 -33.88
CA GLN A 428 -11.18 20.38 -32.81
C GLN A 428 -11.99 20.89 -31.60
N LYS A 429 -13.04 21.68 -31.82
CA LYS A 429 -13.94 22.15 -30.73
C LYS A 429 -14.67 20.99 -30.05
N LEU A 430 -15.13 20.00 -30.81
CA LEU A 430 -15.76 18.81 -30.24
C LEU A 430 -14.77 18.01 -29.39
N LEU A 431 -13.51 17.89 -29.82
CA LEU A 431 -12.44 17.25 -29.05
C LEU A 431 -12.09 18.06 -27.78
N GLU A 432 -12.07 19.39 -27.85
CA GLU A 432 -11.89 20.27 -26.69
C GLU A 432 -13.04 20.09 -25.68
N GLU A 433 -14.30 20.15 -26.12
CA GLU A 433 -15.48 19.88 -25.27
C GLU A 433 -15.44 18.48 -24.64
N LEU A 434 -15.04 17.45 -25.39
CA LEU A 434 -14.92 16.09 -24.86
C LEU A 434 -13.78 15.98 -23.84
N GLN A 435 -12.66 16.67 -24.05
CA GLN A 435 -11.58 16.75 -23.07
C GLN A 435 -11.98 17.52 -21.80
N GLU A 436 -12.76 18.59 -21.91
CA GLU A 436 -13.28 19.32 -20.74
C GLU A 436 -14.26 18.47 -19.94
N ARG A 437 -15.18 17.75 -20.62
CA ARG A 437 -16.08 16.79 -19.99
C ARG A 437 -15.32 15.65 -19.30
N LEU A 438 -14.27 15.12 -19.93
CA LEU A 438 -13.41 14.09 -19.33
C LEU A 438 -12.74 14.62 -18.05
N LYS A 439 -12.10 15.80 -18.10
CA LYS A 439 -11.46 16.44 -16.93
C LYS A 439 -12.47 16.70 -15.79
N ALA A 440 -13.71 17.07 -16.13
CA ALA A 440 -14.77 17.26 -15.14
C ALA A 440 -15.21 15.95 -14.48
N GLU A 441 -15.32 14.84 -15.23
CA GLU A 441 -15.60 13.52 -14.65
C GLU A 441 -14.42 12.93 -13.86
N GLU A 442 -13.17 13.22 -14.25
CA GLU A 442 -11.98 12.89 -13.46
C GLU A 442 -11.93 13.65 -12.13
N GLN A 443 -12.34 14.93 -12.12
CA GLN A 443 -12.51 15.72 -10.90
C GLN A 443 -13.62 15.14 -10.02
N ARG A 444 -14.82 14.89 -10.57
CA ARG A 444 -15.93 14.24 -9.85
C ARG A 444 -15.52 12.88 -9.25
N ARG A 445 -14.75 12.09 -10.00
CA ARG A 445 -14.22 10.79 -9.53
C ARG A 445 -13.24 10.96 -8.38
N THR A 446 -12.29 11.89 -8.46
CA THR A 446 -11.30 12.10 -7.39
C THR A 446 -11.94 12.71 -6.13
N GLU A 447 -12.91 13.61 -6.30
CA GLU A 447 -13.76 14.10 -5.19
C GLU A 447 -14.51 12.94 -4.52
N ALA A 448 -15.25 12.13 -5.28
CA ALA A 448 -15.98 10.98 -4.76
C ALA A 448 -15.08 9.92 -4.10
N GLN A 449 -13.87 9.69 -4.63
CA GLN A 449 -12.86 8.84 -4.01
C GLN A 449 -12.38 9.42 -2.67
N SER A 450 -12.11 10.72 -2.60
CA SER A 450 -11.69 11.39 -1.36
C SER A 450 -12.78 11.35 -0.28
N GLN A 451 -14.05 11.52 -0.68
CA GLN A 451 -15.22 11.38 0.20
C GLN A 451 -15.35 9.94 0.70
N LEU A 452 -15.21 8.93 -0.19
CA LEU A 452 -15.27 7.52 0.18
C LEU A 452 -14.13 7.13 1.14
N GLU A 453 -12.92 7.63 0.94
CA GLU A 453 -11.80 7.43 1.88
C GLU A 453 -12.07 8.11 3.22
N TRP A 454 -12.59 9.33 3.23
CA TRP A 454 -12.95 10.03 4.46
C TRP A 454 -14.03 9.27 5.24
N VAL A 455 -15.12 8.86 4.57
CA VAL A 455 -16.19 8.03 5.17
C VAL A 455 -15.62 6.73 5.74
N LYS A 456 -14.75 6.03 5.00
CA LYS A 456 -14.08 4.81 5.50
C LYS A 456 -13.23 5.07 6.74
N ARG A 457 -12.40 6.11 6.74
CA ARG A 457 -11.58 6.50 7.90
C ARG A 457 -12.46 6.83 9.12
N THR A 458 -13.54 7.60 8.94
CA THR A 458 -14.47 7.91 10.03
C THR A 458 -15.28 6.69 10.50
N MET A 459 -15.66 5.79 9.61
CA MET A 459 -16.35 4.55 9.97
C MET A 459 -15.44 3.61 10.76
N GLN A 460 -14.15 3.55 10.42
CA GLN A 460 -13.15 2.80 11.16
C GLN A 460 -12.91 3.38 12.56
N THR A 461 -12.71 4.69 12.70
CA THR A 461 -12.52 5.30 14.03
C THR A 461 -13.78 5.24 14.90
N LEU A 462 -14.98 5.28 14.29
CA LEU A 462 -16.24 4.99 14.99
C LEU A 462 -16.32 3.52 15.43
N LYS A 463 -15.89 2.56 14.60
CA LYS A 463 -15.83 1.14 14.97
C LYS A 463 -14.90 0.91 16.16
N GLU A 464 -13.64 1.36 16.05
CA GLU A 464 -12.63 1.25 17.12
C GLU A 464 -13.08 1.95 18.41
N GLY A 465 -13.72 3.12 18.29
CA GLY A 465 -14.31 3.85 19.40
C GLY A 465 -15.47 3.11 20.08
N LEU A 466 -16.37 2.50 19.31
CA LEU A 466 -17.50 1.73 19.82
C LEU A 466 -17.07 0.39 20.43
N GLU A 467 -16.08 -0.31 19.86
CA GLU A 467 -15.50 -1.53 20.42
C GLU A 467 -14.84 -1.24 21.78
N HIS A 468 -14.06 -0.15 21.87
CA HIS A 468 -13.43 0.30 23.11
C HIS A 468 -14.43 0.81 24.16
N LEU A 469 -15.57 1.38 23.74
CA LEU A 469 -16.68 1.70 24.65
C LEU A 469 -17.40 0.43 25.13
N ALA A 470 -17.73 -0.50 24.23
CA ALA A 470 -18.39 -1.76 24.57
C ALA A 470 -17.58 -2.56 25.61
N GLY A 471 -16.26 -2.70 25.40
CA GLY A 471 -15.33 -3.36 26.32
C GLY A 471 -15.21 -2.69 27.69
N LYS A 472 -15.35 -1.35 27.77
CA LYS A 472 -15.46 -0.64 29.06
C LYS A 472 -16.79 -0.86 29.76
N LEU A 473 -17.83 -1.15 29.00
CA LEU A 473 -19.20 -1.35 29.49
C LEU A 473 -19.54 -2.84 29.70
N ASP A 474 -18.60 -3.78 29.54
CA ASP A 474 -18.85 -5.21 29.78
C ASP A 474 -19.13 -5.59 31.25
N GLN A 475 -18.79 -4.70 32.19
CA GLN A 475 -19.19 -4.83 33.59
C GLN A 475 -20.67 -4.47 33.82
N VAL A 476 -21.35 -3.91 32.80
CA VAL A 476 -22.76 -3.50 32.85
C VAL A 476 -23.63 -4.62 32.28
N THR A 477 -24.04 -5.55 33.13
CA THR A 477 -24.90 -6.67 32.74
C THR A 477 -26.27 -6.19 32.28
N VAL A 478 -26.57 -6.34 30.99
CA VAL A 478 -27.88 -6.07 30.41
C VAL A 478 -28.76 -7.31 30.54
N ASP A 479 -29.92 -7.19 31.19
CA ASP A 479 -30.90 -8.28 31.25
C ASP A 479 -31.26 -8.78 29.84
N ALA A 480 -31.06 -10.08 29.59
CA ALA A 480 -31.08 -10.72 28.27
C ALA A 480 -32.50 -10.89 27.64
N SER A 481 -33.41 -9.94 27.88
CA SER A 481 -34.81 -10.00 27.47
C SER A 481 -35.14 -9.23 26.17
N ARG A 482 -34.13 -8.59 25.53
CA ARG A 482 -34.28 -7.91 24.22
C ARG A 482 -33.07 -8.05 23.31
N SER A 483 -31.86 -7.91 23.84
CA SER A 483 -30.62 -8.19 23.11
C SER A 483 -30.52 -9.68 22.80
N VAL A 484 -30.77 -10.06 21.55
CA VAL A 484 -30.60 -11.45 21.08
C VAL A 484 -29.13 -11.84 21.26
N GLU A 485 -28.89 -13.01 21.88
CA GLU A 485 -27.57 -13.66 21.88
C GLU A 485 -27.21 -14.15 20.48
N LYS A 486 -26.82 -13.22 19.63
CA LYS A 486 -25.94 -13.47 18.49
C LYS A 486 -24.61 -12.83 18.82
N GLU A 487 -23.58 -13.67 18.89
CA GLU A 487 -22.19 -13.23 18.81
C GLU A 487 -22.09 -12.29 17.59
N LEU A 488 -21.64 -11.06 17.81
CA LEU A 488 -21.64 -10.03 16.76
C LEU A 488 -20.57 -10.37 15.72
N ASP A 489 -20.95 -11.15 14.70
CA ASP A 489 -20.07 -11.56 13.62
C ASP A 489 -19.48 -10.33 12.91
N PRO A 490 -18.14 -10.12 12.98
CA PRO A 490 -17.47 -8.97 12.36
C PRO A 490 -17.62 -8.88 10.84
N GLY A 491 -18.07 -9.95 10.16
CA GLY A 491 -18.38 -9.95 8.73
C GLY A 491 -19.75 -9.39 8.36
N THR A 492 -20.64 -9.14 9.33
CA THR A 492 -22.00 -8.64 9.05
C THR A 492 -22.00 -7.15 8.71
N GLY A 493 -22.66 -6.74 7.62
CA GLY A 493 -22.76 -5.33 7.22
C GLY A 493 -23.35 -4.42 8.31
N ASP A 494 -24.30 -4.93 9.08
CA ASP A 494 -24.98 -4.20 10.16
C ASP A 494 -24.19 -4.18 11.49
N TYR A 495 -22.98 -4.75 11.55
CA TYR A 495 -22.17 -4.88 12.78
C TYR A 495 -22.06 -3.56 13.56
N LEU A 496 -21.77 -2.45 12.88
CA LEU A 496 -21.60 -1.14 13.51
C LEU A 496 -22.90 -0.62 14.14
N LEU A 497 -24.04 -0.85 13.48
CA LEU A 497 -25.36 -0.42 13.96
C LEU A 497 -25.80 -1.25 15.17
N ASN A 498 -25.58 -2.56 15.12
CA ASN A 498 -25.88 -3.47 16.24
C ASN A 498 -24.97 -3.19 17.46
N LEU A 499 -23.68 -2.90 17.23
CA LEU A 499 -22.75 -2.51 18.28
C LEU A 499 -23.10 -1.15 18.89
N LEU A 500 -23.51 -0.17 18.08
CA LEU A 500 -23.98 1.13 18.55
C LEU A 500 -25.22 0.99 19.45
N GLY A 501 -26.22 0.22 19.03
CA GLY A 501 -27.42 -0.05 19.84
C GLY A 501 -27.13 -0.78 21.15
N LEU A 502 -26.20 -1.74 21.14
CA LEU A 502 -25.74 -2.43 22.36
C LEU A 502 -25.02 -1.48 23.33
N VAL A 503 -24.21 -0.56 22.80
CA VAL A 503 -23.57 0.50 23.60
C VAL A 503 -24.60 1.48 24.15
N GLU A 504 -25.61 1.86 23.37
CA GLU A 504 -26.72 2.72 23.81
C GLU A 504 -27.53 2.07 24.94
N GLU A 505 -27.94 0.80 24.82
CA GLU A 505 -28.66 0.07 25.88
C GLU A 505 -27.82 -0.04 27.17
N LYS A 506 -26.51 -0.34 27.05
CA LYS A 506 -25.58 -0.36 28.21
C LYS A 506 -25.44 1.03 28.86
N LEU A 507 -25.32 2.10 28.07
CA LEU A 507 -25.21 3.47 28.57
C LEU A 507 -26.51 3.95 29.25
N LEU A 508 -27.68 3.63 28.70
CA LEU A 508 -28.98 3.96 29.32
C LEU A 508 -29.17 3.20 30.65
N LYS A 509 -28.73 1.94 30.73
CA LYS A 509 -28.74 1.18 32.01
C LYS A 509 -27.75 1.76 33.03
N LEU A 510 -26.57 2.22 32.61
CA LEU A 510 -25.68 2.99 33.50
C LEU A 510 -26.34 4.29 33.97
N GLN A 511 -26.99 5.05 33.08
CA GLN A 511 -27.64 6.30 33.46
C GLN A 511 -28.71 6.06 34.54
N ALA A 512 -29.58 5.07 34.37
CA ALA A 512 -30.58 4.70 35.35
C ALA A 512 -29.98 4.23 36.70
N GLN A 513 -28.80 3.58 36.68
CA GLN A 513 -28.06 3.25 37.90
C GLN A 513 -27.46 4.50 38.57
N LEU A 514 -26.89 5.42 37.80
CA LEU A 514 -26.34 6.69 38.30
C LEU A 514 -27.41 7.66 38.81
N GLU A 515 -28.62 7.66 38.23
CA GLU A 515 -29.75 8.49 38.68
C GLU A 515 -30.18 8.19 40.13
N SER A 516 -29.88 6.99 40.65
CA SER A 516 -30.10 6.62 42.06
C SER A 516 -28.97 7.08 43.02
N HIS A 517 -27.92 7.73 42.51
CA HIS A 517 -26.73 8.14 43.27
C HIS A 517 -26.41 9.63 43.10
N ASN A 518 -25.97 10.31 44.16
CA ASN A 518 -25.48 11.69 44.05
C ASN A 518 -24.11 11.74 43.37
N VAL A 519 -24.10 11.72 42.04
CA VAL A 519 -22.92 11.86 41.18
C VAL A 519 -21.97 12.99 41.61
N PRO A 520 -22.41 14.23 41.95
CA PRO A 520 -21.48 15.29 42.38
C PRO A 520 -20.87 15.06 43.78
N GLU A 521 -21.48 14.23 44.63
CA GLU A 521 -20.89 13.84 45.93
C GLU A 521 -19.93 12.65 45.76
N MET A 522 -20.29 11.67 44.92
CA MET A 522 -19.36 10.63 44.48
C MET A 522 -18.12 11.20 43.80
N LEU A 523 -18.25 12.19 42.91
CA LEU A 523 -17.10 12.82 42.25
C LEU A 523 -16.21 13.62 43.22
N ARG A 524 -16.78 14.18 44.30
CA ARG A 524 -15.99 14.77 45.39
C ARG A 524 -15.23 13.68 46.16
N HIS A 525 -15.91 12.61 46.55
CA HIS A 525 -15.27 11.47 47.21
C HIS A 525 -14.24 10.73 46.34
N ILE A 526 -14.38 10.77 45.01
CA ILE A 526 -13.36 10.27 44.08
C ILE A 526 -12.17 11.23 43.98
N ALA A 527 -12.39 12.54 44.13
CA ALA A 527 -11.35 13.57 44.13
C ALA A 527 -10.63 13.71 45.49
N ASP A 528 -11.24 13.27 46.60
CA ASP A 528 -10.66 13.26 47.94
C ASP A 528 -9.35 12.44 47.95
N ARG A 529 -8.25 13.03 48.42
CA ARG A 529 -6.92 12.40 48.42
C ARG A 529 -6.90 11.03 49.11
N GLU A 530 -7.69 10.88 50.16
CA GLU A 530 -7.80 9.62 50.93
C GLU A 530 -8.37 8.47 50.08
N PHE A 531 -9.30 8.77 49.16
CA PHE A 531 -9.83 7.78 48.22
C PHE A 531 -8.75 7.35 47.22
N TYR A 532 -8.01 8.30 46.63
CA TYR A 532 -6.88 7.98 45.76
C TYR A 532 -5.82 7.13 46.46
N SER A 533 -5.41 7.48 47.69
CA SER A 533 -4.45 6.66 48.45
C SER A 533 -5.03 5.27 48.82
N SER A 534 -6.33 5.16 49.08
CA SER A 534 -7.00 3.87 49.32
C SER A 534 -7.12 2.99 48.07
N LEU A 535 -7.08 3.61 46.88
CA LEU A 535 -7.02 2.94 45.58
C LEU A 535 -5.58 2.58 45.20
N GLU A 536 -4.60 3.42 45.50
CA GLU A 536 -3.18 3.15 45.25
C GLU A 536 -2.70 1.91 46.02
N GLY A 537 -3.16 1.73 47.27
CA GLY A 537 -2.97 0.47 48.02
C GLY A 537 -3.72 -0.75 47.48
N LYS A 538 -4.49 -0.61 46.39
CA LYS A 538 -5.28 -1.68 45.73
C LYS A 538 -4.99 -1.82 44.23
N LEU A 539 -4.06 -1.05 43.67
CA LEU A 539 -3.69 -1.16 42.25
C LEU A 539 -2.93 -2.47 41.99
N PRO A 540 -3.24 -3.21 40.90
CA PRO A 540 -2.42 -4.34 40.47
C PRO A 540 -1.00 -3.92 40.11
N MET A 541 -0.01 -4.75 40.44
CA MET A 541 1.43 -4.41 40.29
C MET A 541 1.90 -4.18 38.84
N TYR A 542 1.10 -4.47 37.83
CA TYR A 542 1.40 -4.15 36.43
C TYR A 542 1.01 -2.71 36.03
N ASN A 543 0.25 -1.98 36.85
CA ASN A 543 -0.12 -0.59 36.60
C ASN A 543 1.00 0.37 37.05
N THR A 544 2.13 0.34 36.33
CA THR A 544 3.30 1.19 36.56
C THR A 544 2.97 2.65 36.22
N ARG A 545 2.43 3.41 37.19
CA ARG A 545 2.19 4.85 37.04
C ARG A 545 3.52 5.59 36.89
N LEU A 546 3.83 6.03 35.66
CA LEU A 546 4.92 6.97 35.44
C LEU A 546 4.59 8.30 36.12
N ALA A 547 5.33 8.61 37.18
CA ALA A 547 5.27 9.92 37.83
C ALA A 547 5.94 10.96 36.91
N LEU A 548 5.16 11.53 35.98
CA LEU A 548 5.59 12.68 35.20
C LEU A 548 6.04 13.79 36.16
N PRO A 549 7.29 14.28 36.08
CA PRO A 549 7.71 15.40 36.91
C PRO A 549 6.80 16.59 36.65
N LEU A 550 6.25 17.21 37.70
CA LEU A 550 5.68 18.55 37.56
C LEU A 550 6.82 19.43 37.04
N ALA A 551 6.60 20.04 35.86
CA ALA A 551 7.67 20.72 35.12
C ALA A 551 8.40 21.72 36.02
N SER A 552 9.66 21.40 36.33
CA SER A 552 10.56 22.35 36.97
C SER A 552 10.68 23.58 36.07
N PRO A 553 10.77 24.80 36.64
CA PRO A 553 10.99 26.00 35.84
C PRO A 553 12.31 25.83 35.09
N LYS A 554 12.24 25.74 33.75
CA LYS A 554 13.36 25.32 32.88
C LYS A 554 14.68 25.94 33.31
N ASP A 555 15.64 25.09 33.67
CA ASP A 555 17.01 25.53 33.92
C ASP A 555 17.62 25.99 32.60
N LYS A 556 18.36 27.10 32.63
CA LYS A 556 18.69 27.91 31.44
C LYS A 556 20.11 27.71 30.92
N PHE A 557 20.69 26.53 31.15
CA PHE A 557 22.13 26.32 31.04
C PHE A 557 22.61 25.12 30.21
N PHE A 558 21.71 24.41 29.52
CA PHE A 558 22.08 23.41 28.51
C PHE A 558 21.11 23.48 27.31
N ASP A 559 21.49 24.29 26.31
CA ASP A 559 20.89 24.37 24.96
C ASP A 559 22.04 24.58 23.92
N GLU A 560 23.11 23.79 24.04
CA GLU A 560 24.18 23.66 23.02
C GLU A 560 24.58 22.19 22.88
N GLU A 561 23.82 21.44 22.06
CA GLU A 561 24.32 20.31 21.26
C GLU A 561 23.35 20.04 20.10
N GLU A 562 23.82 19.41 19.02
CA GLU A 562 23.22 19.53 17.69
C GLU A 562 22.11 18.49 17.42
N THR A 563 20.96 18.96 16.90
CA THR A 563 19.94 18.10 16.28
C THR A 563 19.74 18.51 14.81
N GLU A 564 20.29 17.71 13.90
CA GLU A 564 20.14 17.85 12.44
C GLU A 564 18.77 17.35 11.95
N ASP A 565 17.68 18.03 12.33
CA ASP A 565 16.36 17.76 11.75
C ASP A 565 16.21 18.46 10.38
N GLU A 566 16.50 17.73 9.30
CA GLU A 566 16.13 18.12 7.93
C GLU A 566 14.59 18.13 7.78
N HIS A 567 13.94 19.22 8.19
CA HIS A 567 12.51 19.42 7.98
C HIS A 567 12.23 20.47 6.92
N SER A 568 11.55 20.01 5.86
CA SER A 568 11.22 20.75 4.63
C SER A 568 10.13 21.80 4.84
N HIS A 569 10.41 22.78 5.71
CA HIS A 569 9.60 23.98 5.83
C HIS A 569 9.89 24.91 4.65
N VAL A 570 8.98 24.91 3.67
CA VAL A 570 8.96 25.84 2.54
C VAL A 570 8.89 27.27 3.07
N VAL A 571 10.04 27.93 3.15
CA VAL A 571 10.22 29.24 3.83
C VAL A 571 9.21 30.25 3.29
N THR A 572 8.31 30.70 4.17
CA THR A 572 7.19 31.54 3.79
C THR A 572 7.70 32.86 3.19
N ARG A 573 7.00 33.41 2.18
CA ARG A 573 7.39 34.67 1.53
C ARG A 573 7.59 35.85 2.52
N ALA A 574 6.92 35.81 3.67
CA ALA A 574 7.12 36.74 4.78
C ALA A 574 8.47 36.52 5.49
N GLU A 575 8.83 35.28 5.80
CA GLU A 575 10.08 34.92 6.47
C GLU A 575 11.30 35.20 5.59
N LEU A 576 11.17 34.94 4.28
CA LEU A 576 12.19 35.29 3.28
C LEU A 576 12.40 36.83 3.19
N LYS A 577 11.33 37.62 3.32
CA LYS A 577 11.43 39.09 3.48
C LYS A 577 12.11 39.47 4.80
N ILE A 578 11.75 38.85 5.92
CA ILE A 578 12.35 39.13 7.23
C ILE A 578 13.86 38.77 7.24
N ARG A 579 14.24 37.63 6.67
CA ARG A 579 15.65 37.18 6.59
C ARG A 579 16.47 38.10 5.69
N SER A 580 15.96 38.50 4.53
CA SER A 580 16.64 39.44 3.63
C SER A 580 16.72 40.86 4.22
N GLN A 581 15.67 41.34 4.90
CA GLN A 581 15.71 42.63 5.61
C GLN A 581 16.75 42.64 6.74
N LYS A 582 16.83 41.59 7.57
CA LYS A 582 17.91 41.43 8.59
C LYS A 582 19.31 41.44 7.95
N LEU A 583 19.46 40.91 6.73
CA LEU A 583 20.72 40.92 5.97
C LEU A 583 21.09 42.32 5.46
N ILE A 584 20.08 43.11 5.04
CA ILE A 584 20.25 44.53 4.66
C ILE A 584 20.59 45.38 5.89
N GLU A 585 19.91 45.17 7.03
CA GLU A 585 20.14 45.90 8.27
C GLU A 585 21.50 45.60 8.91
N SER A 586 21.99 44.36 8.87
CA SER A 586 23.34 44.03 9.33
C SER A 586 24.43 44.67 8.44
N ARG A 587 24.25 44.70 7.11
CA ARG A 587 25.14 45.44 6.20
C ARG A 587 25.06 46.97 6.40
N SER A 588 23.89 47.54 6.68
CA SER A 588 23.74 48.98 6.94
C SER A 588 24.34 49.39 8.29
N ARG A 589 24.23 48.54 9.33
CA ARG A 589 24.93 48.71 10.61
C ARG A 589 26.46 48.70 10.45
N ARG A 590 27.03 47.80 9.63
CA ARG A 590 28.47 47.87 9.30
C ARG A 590 28.84 49.18 8.60
N ARG A 591 28.07 49.65 7.61
CA ARG A 591 28.32 50.93 6.91
C ARG A 591 28.22 52.18 7.81
N ARG A 592 27.47 52.14 8.92
CA ARG A 592 27.38 53.28 9.85
C ARG A 592 28.55 53.39 10.84
N ARG A 593 29.40 52.37 10.98
CA ARG A 593 30.55 52.41 11.92
C ARG A 593 31.83 53.09 11.37
N SER A 594 31.93 53.36 10.07
CA SER A 594 33.12 54.03 9.48
C SER A 594 32.95 55.55 9.27
N ARG A 595 32.08 56.21 10.05
CA ARG A 595 31.80 57.65 9.97
C ARG A 595 31.53 58.31 11.33
N ARG A 596 32.45 58.14 12.28
CA ARG A 596 32.71 59.05 13.41
C ARG A 596 34.00 58.59 14.12
N SER A 597 34.87 59.57 14.43
CA SER A 597 36.14 59.44 15.16
C SER A 597 36.96 58.21 14.81
#